data_AF-Q47NC8-F1
#
_entry.id   AF-Q47NC8-F1
#
_cell.length_a   1.000
_cell.length_b   1.000
_cell.length_c   1.000
_cell.angle_alpha   90.00
_cell.angle_beta   90.00
_cell.angle_gamma   90.00
#
_symmetry.space_group_name_H-M   'P 1'
#
loop_
_entity.id
_entity.type
_entity.pdbx_description
1 polymer ?
#
loop_
_entity_poly.entity_id
_entity_poly.type
_entity_poly.pdbx_seq_one_letter_code
_entity_poly.pdbx_strand_id
1 'polypeptide(L)'
;MFGAMAVDDDGRGMWTTGYGHGDALHVGDFVPARPGLEVYGVSESSSQPNAWLADARTGSTLWRTASGDDNGRGVAGDIWAGSPGAEFWSSRVDGLLNTSGTAIGRKPSSINFLVWWDGDPSRELLDQTRIDKYGPNGDTRLLTGSGVASNNGTKATPSLSGDILGDWREEVIWRTSDNSALRIYASPHPTELRIPTLMHDTQYRVAIAWQNTAYNQPPHPSFPIGDGMAPPPWPDIYYP
;
A
#
# COMPACT_ATOMS: atom_id res chain seq x y z
N MET A 1 -3.51 -12.07 7.86
CA MET A 1 -4.78 -11.36 7.61
C MET A 1 -5.47 -11.97 6.40
N PHE A 2 -6.79 -12.15 6.44
CA PHE A 2 -7.58 -12.73 5.36
C PHE A 2 -8.83 -11.88 5.12
N GLY A 3 -8.68 -10.78 4.38
CA GLY A 3 -9.75 -9.80 4.17
C GLY A 3 -10.27 -9.23 5.49
N ALA A 4 -11.58 -9.31 5.71
CA ALA A 4 -12.28 -8.86 6.91
C ALA A 4 -12.17 -9.81 8.12
N MET A 5 -11.24 -10.76 8.12
CA MET A 5 -10.96 -11.63 9.27
C MET A 5 -9.45 -11.90 9.45
N ALA A 6 -9.09 -12.41 10.63
CA ALA A 6 -7.75 -12.88 10.94
C ALA A 6 -7.75 -14.29 11.51
N VAL A 7 -6.73 -15.04 11.13
CA VAL A 7 -6.42 -16.39 11.63
C VAL A 7 -5.08 -16.29 12.34
N ASP A 8 -4.99 -16.92 13.50
CA ASP A 8 -3.83 -16.91 14.38
C ASP A 8 -2.73 -17.83 13.84
N ASP A 9 -1.52 -17.72 14.39
CA ASP A 9 -0.38 -18.55 13.99
C ASP A 9 -0.58 -20.05 14.31
N ASP A 10 -1.50 -20.37 15.23
CA ASP A 10 -1.92 -21.74 15.56
C ASP A 10 -3.09 -22.27 14.70
N GLY A 11 -3.58 -21.47 13.74
CA GLY A 11 -4.68 -21.82 12.83
C GLY A 11 -6.08 -21.57 13.39
N ARG A 12 -6.24 -21.03 14.60
CA ARG A 12 -7.56 -20.63 15.14
C ARG A 12 -8.00 -19.29 14.58
N GLY A 13 -9.31 -19.04 14.54
CA GLY A 13 -9.82 -17.70 14.20
C GLY A 13 -9.50 -16.70 15.32
N MET A 14 -8.86 -15.58 14.99
CA MET A 14 -8.60 -14.49 15.94
C MET A 14 -9.82 -13.57 16.04
N TRP A 15 -10.27 -13.05 14.91
CA TRP A 15 -11.39 -12.11 14.82
C TRP A 15 -12.01 -12.09 13.43
N THR A 16 -13.24 -11.59 13.35
CA THR A 16 -13.92 -11.18 12.11
C THR A 16 -14.59 -9.82 12.36
N THR A 17 -14.44 -8.87 11.44
CA THR A 17 -15.14 -7.58 11.54
C THR A 17 -16.60 -7.68 11.14
N GLY A 18 -16.97 -8.73 10.40
CA GLY A 18 -18.28 -8.87 9.78
C GLY A 18 -18.50 -8.00 8.55
N TYR A 19 -17.49 -7.24 8.08
CA TYR A 19 -17.60 -6.36 6.90
C TYR A 19 -17.56 -7.11 5.56
N GLY A 20 -17.27 -8.42 5.58
CA GLY A 20 -17.39 -9.28 4.42
C GLY A 20 -16.21 -9.16 3.44
N HIS A 21 -16.44 -9.60 2.21
CA HIS A 21 -15.44 -9.60 1.14
C HIS A 21 -15.17 -8.19 0.61
N GLY A 22 -13.94 -7.98 0.16
CA GLY A 22 -13.42 -6.72 -0.35
C GLY A 22 -12.31 -6.95 -1.37
N ASP A 23 -12.14 -5.97 -2.25
CA ASP A 23 -11.27 -6.08 -3.43
C ASP A 23 -9.86 -5.49 -3.24
N ALA A 24 -9.63 -4.83 -2.10
CA ALA A 24 -8.34 -4.29 -1.68
C ALA A 24 -8.15 -4.39 -0.16
N LEU A 25 -6.92 -4.66 0.27
CA LEU A 25 -6.55 -4.79 1.67
C LEU A 25 -5.11 -4.30 1.90
N HIS A 26 -4.94 -3.45 2.89
CA HIS A 26 -3.65 -2.90 3.29
C HIS A 26 -3.44 -3.22 4.77
N VAL A 27 -2.25 -3.73 5.12
CA VAL A 27 -1.88 -4.05 6.51
C VAL A 27 -0.52 -3.42 6.78
N GLY A 28 -0.43 -2.56 7.78
CA GLY A 28 0.78 -1.80 8.08
C GLY A 28 0.61 -0.94 9.32
N ASP A 29 1.70 -0.30 9.75
CA ASP A 29 1.64 0.73 10.78
C ASP A 29 1.17 2.03 10.12
N PHE A 30 -0.15 2.23 10.09
CA PHE A 30 -0.76 3.36 9.40
C PHE A 30 -1.07 4.51 10.35
N VAL A 31 -1.19 4.23 11.64
CA VAL A 31 -1.41 5.21 12.70
C VAL A 31 -0.24 5.12 13.70
N PRO A 32 0.94 5.69 13.40
CA PRO A 32 2.15 5.50 14.21
C PRO A 32 2.04 5.95 15.67
N ALA A 33 1.08 6.84 15.97
CA ALA A 33 0.76 7.26 17.34
C ALA A 33 0.06 6.16 18.17
N ARG A 34 -0.38 5.07 17.55
CA ARG A 34 -1.07 3.94 18.16
C ARG A 34 -0.16 2.71 18.11
N PRO A 35 0.11 2.03 19.24
CA PRO A 35 0.90 0.80 19.20
C PRO A 35 0.19 -0.31 18.42
N GLY A 36 0.92 -0.94 17.50
CA GLY A 36 0.46 -2.07 16.72
C GLY A 36 0.27 -1.71 15.25
N LEU A 37 -0.37 -2.62 14.52
CA LEU A 37 -0.68 -2.43 13.10
C LEU A 37 -2.16 -2.17 12.92
N GLU A 38 -2.49 -1.59 11.78
CA GLU A 38 -3.84 -1.42 11.29
C GLU A 38 -4.09 -2.25 10.03
N VAL A 39 -5.36 -2.59 9.82
CA VAL A 39 -5.88 -3.17 8.58
C VAL A 39 -6.86 -2.18 7.98
N TYR A 40 -6.52 -1.67 6.81
CA TYR A 40 -7.42 -0.90 5.97
C TYR A 40 -8.01 -1.80 4.90
N GLY A 41 -9.33 -1.75 4.74
CA GLY A 41 -10.04 -2.51 3.72
C GLY A 41 -11.19 -1.74 3.11
N VAL A 42 -11.62 -2.22 1.95
CA VAL A 42 -12.86 -1.82 1.28
C VAL A 42 -13.84 -2.98 1.29
N SER A 43 -15.14 -2.70 1.14
CA SER A 43 -16.18 -3.75 1.09
C SER A 43 -16.91 -3.71 -0.25
N GLU A 44 -17.26 -4.88 -0.78
CA GLU A 44 -18.10 -4.98 -1.99
C GLU A 44 -19.60 -4.94 -1.68
N SER A 45 -19.98 -5.37 -0.47
CA SER A 45 -21.38 -5.51 -0.09
C SER A 45 -22.02 -4.17 0.19
N SER A 46 -23.21 -3.93 -0.39
CA SER A 46 -23.90 -2.66 -0.23
C SER A 46 -24.43 -2.35 1.17
N SER A 47 -24.47 -3.37 2.04
CA SER A 47 -24.88 -3.24 3.44
C SER A 47 -23.71 -3.04 4.40
N GLN A 48 -22.47 -3.01 3.90
CA GLN A 48 -21.24 -2.88 4.68
C GLN A 48 -20.56 -1.54 4.43
N PRO A 49 -19.72 -1.04 5.35
CA PRO A 49 -19.02 0.23 5.13
C PRO A 49 -18.15 0.15 3.88
N ASN A 50 -18.20 1.19 3.03
CA ASN A 50 -17.40 1.25 1.81
C ASN A 50 -15.90 1.10 2.09
N ALA A 51 -15.41 1.76 3.15
CA ALA A 51 -14.04 1.65 3.62
C ALA A 51 -13.99 1.64 5.15
N TRP A 52 -12.99 0.97 5.70
CA TRP A 52 -12.83 0.80 7.14
C TRP A 52 -11.35 0.66 7.51
N LEU A 53 -11.03 1.09 8.73
CA LEU A 53 -9.74 0.87 9.37
C LEU A 53 -9.99 0.15 10.70
N ALA A 54 -9.26 -0.92 10.95
CA ALA A 54 -9.35 -1.70 12.18
C ALA A 54 -7.97 -1.97 12.78
N ASP A 55 -7.95 -2.18 14.09
CA ASP A 55 -6.80 -2.74 14.82
C ASP A 55 -6.50 -4.15 14.29
N ALA A 56 -5.29 -4.38 13.79
CA ALA A 56 -4.93 -5.65 13.16
C ALA A 56 -4.90 -6.83 14.15
N ARG A 57 -4.67 -6.58 15.44
CA ARG A 57 -4.62 -7.62 16.47
C ARG A 57 -6.02 -8.00 16.96
N THR A 58 -6.92 -7.04 17.08
CA THR A 58 -8.22 -7.26 17.75
C THR A 58 -9.43 -7.23 16.80
N GLY A 59 -9.27 -6.71 15.57
CA GLY A 59 -10.37 -6.46 14.66
C GLY A 59 -11.28 -5.29 15.07
N SER A 60 -10.93 -4.57 16.15
CA SER A 60 -11.71 -3.41 16.61
C SER A 60 -11.65 -2.31 15.58
N THR A 61 -12.83 -1.84 15.13
CA THR A 61 -12.91 -0.75 14.16
C THR A 61 -12.44 0.57 14.78
N LEU A 62 -11.46 1.20 14.15
CA LEU A 62 -10.97 2.53 14.51
C LEU A 62 -11.85 3.60 13.88
N TRP A 63 -12.15 3.45 12.59
CA TRP A 63 -13.16 4.23 11.89
C TRP A 63 -13.71 3.45 10.71
N ARG A 64 -14.86 3.88 10.20
CA ARG A 64 -15.48 3.36 8.99
C ARG A 64 -16.30 4.45 8.32
N THR A 65 -16.45 4.35 7.01
CA THR A 65 -17.34 5.23 6.26
C THR A 65 -18.79 4.73 6.32
N ALA A 66 -19.71 5.50 5.76
CA ALA A 66 -21.04 4.99 5.46
C ALA A 66 -20.98 3.76 4.54
N SER A 67 -22.04 2.96 4.58
CA SER A 67 -22.28 1.91 3.59
C SER A 67 -22.68 2.53 2.25
N GLY A 68 -22.41 1.81 1.17
CA GLY A 68 -22.79 2.19 -0.19
C GLY A 68 -22.47 1.04 -1.13
N ASP A 69 -22.59 1.24 -2.43
CA ASP A 69 -22.32 0.19 -3.41
C ASP A 69 -20.85 -0.27 -3.42
N ASP A 70 -20.60 -1.39 -4.10
CA ASP A 70 -19.28 -1.97 -4.34
C ASP A 70 -18.15 -0.93 -4.46
N ASN A 71 -17.21 -1.00 -3.52
CA ASN A 71 -16.00 -0.21 -3.48
C ASN A 71 -14.77 -1.02 -3.93
N GLY A 72 -14.69 -1.34 -5.22
CA GLY A 72 -13.68 -2.25 -5.78
C GLY A 72 -12.22 -1.78 -5.78
N ARG A 73 -11.85 -0.65 -5.15
CA ARG A 73 -10.47 -0.19 -4.95
C ARG A 73 -10.33 0.62 -3.67
N GLY A 74 -9.24 0.42 -2.94
CA GLY A 74 -8.82 1.29 -1.84
C GLY A 74 -7.31 1.25 -1.68
N VAL A 75 -6.75 2.31 -1.10
CA VAL A 75 -5.32 2.40 -0.77
C VAL A 75 -5.15 3.03 0.60
N ALA A 76 -4.16 2.52 1.34
CA ALA A 76 -3.58 3.14 2.53
C ALA A 76 -2.07 3.34 2.33
N GLY A 77 -1.56 4.53 2.62
CA GLY A 77 -0.13 4.86 2.64
C GLY A 77 0.12 6.35 2.94
N ASP A 78 1.26 6.68 3.56
CA ASP A 78 1.73 8.07 3.70
C ASP A 78 2.14 8.57 2.32
N ILE A 79 1.34 9.45 1.73
CA ILE A 79 1.60 10.04 0.41
C ILE A 79 1.81 11.54 0.50
N TRP A 80 1.72 12.11 1.70
CA TRP A 80 1.71 13.55 1.89
C TRP A 80 2.29 13.95 3.25
N ALA A 81 3.53 14.46 3.24
CA ALA A 81 4.20 15.05 4.41
C ALA A 81 3.41 16.15 5.16
N GLY A 82 2.33 16.70 4.59
CA GLY A 82 1.46 17.64 5.28
C GLY A 82 0.47 17.00 6.26
N SER A 83 0.47 15.68 6.39
CA SER A 83 -0.44 14.90 7.24
C SER A 83 0.34 13.83 8.01
N PRO A 84 0.08 13.64 9.32
CA PRO A 84 0.80 12.65 10.12
C PRO A 84 0.24 11.23 9.92
N GLY A 85 1.13 10.29 9.64
CA GLY A 85 0.80 8.88 9.42
C GLY A 85 0.36 8.61 7.99
N ALA A 86 -0.33 7.49 7.78
CA ALA A 86 -0.83 7.17 6.45
C ALA A 86 -2.15 7.89 6.12
N GLU A 87 -2.36 8.10 4.83
CA GLU A 87 -3.65 8.52 4.28
C GLU A 87 -4.40 7.36 3.62
N PHE A 88 -5.71 7.55 3.47
CA PHE A 88 -6.64 6.54 2.98
C PHE A 88 -7.58 7.10 1.94
N TRP A 89 -7.75 6.40 0.81
CA TRP A 89 -8.69 6.78 -0.23
C TRP A 89 -9.20 5.56 -0.98
N SER A 90 -10.36 5.69 -1.63
CA SER A 90 -10.98 4.60 -2.36
C SER A 90 -11.91 5.07 -3.47
N SER A 91 -12.42 4.14 -4.28
CA SER A 91 -13.38 4.44 -5.34
C SER A 91 -14.66 5.10 -4.82
N ARG A 92 -15.06 4.83 -3.57
CA ARG A 92 -16.29 5.35 -2.94
C ARG A 92 -16.08 6.36 -1.81
N VAL A 93 -14.85 6.79 -1.56
CA VAL A 93 -14.55 7.87 -0.61
C VAL A 93 -14.21 9.13 -1.38
N ASP A 94 -14.88 10.24 -1.09
CA ASP A 94 -14.56 11.52 -1.70
C ASP A 94 -13.37 12.17 -0.99
N GLY A 95 -12.23 12.21 -1.68
CA GLY A 95 -11.01 12.84 -1.17
C GLY A 95 -10.01 11.87 -0.55
N LEU A 96 -9.12 12.46 0.25
CA LEU A 96 -8.08 11.80 1.02
C LEU A 96 -8.43 11.90 2.51
N LEU A 97 -8.45 10.77 3.21
CA LEU A 97 -8.71 10.71 4.64
C LEU A 97 -7.41 10.56 5.43
N ASN A 98 -7.34 11.16 6.61
CA ASN A 98 -6.25 10.96 7.56
C ASN A 98 -6.49 9.72 8.45
N THR A 99 -5.59 9.52 9.43
CA THR A 99 -5.65 8.44 10.44
C THR A 99 -6.92 8.39 11.29
N SER A 100 -7.66 9.49 11.42
CA SER A 100 -8.96 9.55 12.10
C SER A 100 -10.17 9.42 11.16
N GLY A 101 -9.95 9.10 9.88
CA GLY A 101 -11.02 8.99 8.88
C GLY A 101 -11.61 10.34 8.46
N THR A 102 -10.90 11.44 8.73
CA THR A 102 -11.34 12.81 8.41
C THR A 102 -10.76 13.24 7.06
N ALA A 103 -11.58 13.87 6.22
CA ALA A 103 -11.14 14.38 4.92
C ALA A 103 -10.16 15.55 5.07
N ILE A 104 -9.00 15.45 4.43
CA ILE A 104 -7.88 16.39 4.53
C ILE A 104 -7.36 16.86 3.16
N GLY A 105 -7.82 16.27 2.06
CA GLY A 105 -7.32 16.61 0.75
C GLY A 105 -8.13 16.04 -0.40
N ARG A 106 -7.67 16.33 -1.62
CA ARG A 106 -8.26 15.78 -2.85
C ARG A 106 -7.95 14.29 -2.96
N LYS A 107 -8.76 13.58 -3.75
CA LYS A 107 -8.47 12.19 -4.09
C LYS A 107 -7.22 12.11 -5.00
N PRO A 108 -6.26 11.21 -4.73
CA PRO A 108 -5.21 10.85 -5.68
C PRO A 108 -5.77 10.37 -7.02
N SER A 109 -5.02 10.52 -8.11
CA SER A 109 -5.49 10.13 -9.45
C SER A 109 -5.54 8.62 -9.67
N SER A 110 -4.89 7.81 -8.82
CA SER A 110 -4.90 6.36 -8.91
C SER A 110 -5.24 5.70 -7.57
N ILE A 111 -5.79 4.49 -7.65
CA ILE A 111 -6.20 3.65 -6.52
C ILE A 111 -5.75 2.22 -6.86
N ASN A 112 -4.46 1.95 -6.70
CA ASN A 112 -3.81 0.71 -7.12
C ASN A 112 -2.61 0.39 -6.22
N PHE A 113 -1.38 0.47 -6.74
CA PHE A 113 -0.16 0.23 -5.98
C PHE A 113 0.42 1.52 -5.42
N LEU A 114 1.35 1.31 -4.49
CA LEU A 114 2.26 2.33 -3.98
C LEU A 114 3.69 1.87 -4.23
N VAL A 115 4.60 2.82 -4.31
CA VAL A 115 6.02 2.58 -4.55
C VAL A 115 6.83 3.68 -3.86
N TRP A 116 7.85 3.34 -3.08
CA TRP A 116 8.87 4.33 -2.70
C TRP A 116 9.84 4.48 -3.86
N TRP A 117 9.73 5.59 -4.59
CA TRP A 117 10.45 5.82 -5.83
C TRP A 117 11.41 6.99 -5.74
N ASP A 118 11.04 8.12 -5.16
CA ASP A 118 11.94 9.28 -5.09
C ASP A 118 12.83 9.27 -3.83
N GLY A 119 13.33 10.44 -3.43
CA GLY A 119 14.33 10.57 -2.38
C GLY A 119 13.76 10.77 -0.98
N ASP A 120 12.48 11.13 -0.86
CA ASP A 120 11.83 11.46 0.41
C ASP A 120 11.02 10.26 0.95
N PRO A 121 10.56 10.29 2.22
CA PRO A 121 9.91 9.13 2.82
C PRO A 121 8.42 9.00 2.47
N SER A 122 7.80 10.02 1.85
CA SER A 122 6.42 9.91 1.36
C SER A 122 6.39 8.97 0.16
N ARG A 123 5.33 8.17 0.07
CA ARG A 123 5.21 7.10 -0.91
C ARG A 123 4.54 7.59 -2.18
N GLU A 124 5.03 7.14 -3.33
CA GLU A 124 4.45 7.47 -4.63
C GLU A 124 3.31 6.51 -5.01
N LEU A 125 2.50 6.96 -5.95
CA LEU A 125 1.40 6.22 -6.55
C LEU A 125 1.91 5.43 -7.76
N LEU A 126 1.60 4.13 -7.82
CA LEU A 126 1.92 3.25 -8.94
C LEU A 126 0.64 2.70 -9.57
N ASP A 127 0.41 3.01 -10.84
CA ASP A 127 -0.73 2.51 -11.61
C ASP A 127 -0.40 2.38 -13.08
N GLN A 128 -0.89 1.32 -13.74
CA GLN A 128 -0.57 1.01 -15.13
C GLN A 128 0.96 0.95 -15.33
N THR A 129 1.51 1.84 -16.16
CA THR A 129 2.95 1.98 -16.43
C THR A 129 3.47 3.35 -15.98
N ARG A 130 2.89 3.94 -14.93
CA ARG A 130 3.30 5.25 -14.43
C ARG A 130 3.52 5.27 -12.92
N ILE A 131 4.43 6.15 -12.52
CA ILE A 131 4.66 6.54 -11.13
C ILE A 131 4.35 8.03 -11.02
N ASP A 132 3.45 8.37 -10.10
CA ASP A 132 2.99 9.74 -9.84
C ASP A 132 3.23 10.08 -8.36
N LYS A 133 3.67 11.30 -8.05
CA LYS A 133 3.77 11.80 -6.68
C LYS A 133 2.56 12.65 -6.33
N TYR A 134 1.95 12.38 -5.18
CA TYR A 134 0.82 13.16 -4.71
C TYR A 134 1.24 14.57 -4.26
N GLY A 135 0.36 15.53 -4.52
CA GLY A 135 0.44 16.88 -3.96
C GLY A 135 -0.96 17.49 -3.83
N PRO A 136 -1.18 18.43 -2.89
CA PRO A 136 -2.52 18.97 -2.62
C PRO A 136 -3.16 19.67 -3.83
N ASN A 137 -2.35 20.18 -4.76
CA ASN A 137 -2.81 20.88 -5.98
C ASN A 137 -2.83 20.01 -7.25
N GLY A 138 -2.38 18.76 -7.18
CA GLY A 138 -2.29 17.86 -8.33
C GLY A 138 -1.19 16.82 -8.17
N ASP A 139 -1.30 15.72 -8.90
CA ASP A 139 -0.25 14.70 -8.93
C ASP A 139 0.83 15.12 -9.94
N THR A 140 2.10 14.83 -9.62
CA THR A 140 3.25 15.09 -10.50
C THR A 140 3.76 13.76 -11.06
N ARG A 141 3.79 13.63 -12.39
CA ARG A 141 4.35 12.45 -13.07
C ARG A 141 5.87 12.37 -12.84
N LEU A 142 6.34 11.28 -12.24
CA LEU A 142 7.78 11.00 -12.07
C LEU A 142 8.30 10.04 -13.15
N LEU A 143 7.51 9.04 -13.54
CA LEU A 143 7.90 8.06 -14.56
C LEU A 143 6.72 7.71 -15.46
N THR A 144 6.95 7.70 -16.77
CA THR A 144 6.07 7.03 -17.75
C THR A 144 6.85 5.92 -18.43
N GLY A 145 6.47 4.67 -18.20
CA GLY A 145 7.07 3.50 -18.82
C GLY A 145 6.76 3.45 -20.32
N SER A 146 7.78 3.67 -21.14
CA SER A 146 7.69 3.58 -22.61
C SER A 146 8.07 2.19 -23.11
N GLY A 147 7.31 1.64 -24.06
CA GLY A 147 7.53 0.31 -24.63
C GLY A 147 7.33 -0.86 -23.66
N VAL A 148 6.60 -0.60 -22.56
CA VAL A 148 6.19 -1.58 -21.56
C VAL A 148 4.67 -1.57 -21.39
N ALA A 149 4.13 -2.57 -20.71
CA ALA A 149 2.71 -2.66 -20.42
C ALA A 149 2.46 -3.23 -19.02
N SER A 150 1.32 -2.85 -18.43
CA SER A 150 0.81 -3.48 -17.22
C SER A 150 0.12 -4.82 -17.53
N ASN A 151 -0.23 -5.52 -16.46
CA ASN A 151 -0.89 -6.83 -16.48
C ASN A 151 -2.35 -6.74 -16.01
N ASN A 152 -3.07 -7.85 -16.19
CA ASN A 152 -4.36 -8.13 -15.52
C ASN A 152 -5.49 -7.15 -15.87
N GLY A 153 -5.52 -6.67 -17.12
CA GLY A 153 -6.62 -5.85 -17.64
C GLY A 153 -6.77 -4.53 -16.87
N THR A 154 -7.97 -4.28 -16.34
CA THR A 154 -8.26 -3.05 -15.59
C THR A 154 -7.54 -2.97 -14.23
N LYS A 155 -7.09 -4.11 -13.67
CA LYS A 155 -6.27 -4.12 -12.44
C LYS A 155 -4.91 -3.45 -12.69
N ALA A 156 -4.40 -3.51 -13.93
CA ALA A 156 -3.28 -2.71 -14.40
C ALA A 156 -2.03 -2.79 -13.50
N THR A 157 -1.70 -3.99 -13.03
CA THR A 157 -0.60 -4.21 -12.08
C THR A 157 0.76 -4.36 -12.78
N PRO A 158 1.87 -4.05 -12.08
CA PRO A 158 3.19 -4.44 -12.57
C PRO A 158 3.34 -5.97 -12.59
N SER A 159 4.40 -6.48 -13.21
CA SER A 159 4.80 -7.88 -13.04
C SER A 159 5.30 -8.15 -11.63
N LEU A 160 5.99 -7.16 -11.04
CA LEU A 160 6.41 -7.11 -9.64
C LEU A 160 6.69 -5.64 -9.27
N SER A 161 6.44 -5.24 -8.03
CA SER A 161 6.96 -4.00 -7.44
C SER A 161 7.56 -4.31 -6.07
N GLY A 162 8.79 -3.88 -5.83
CA GLY A 162 9.41 -3.94 -4.51
C GLY A 162 10.92 -3.73 -4.53
N ASP A 163 11.51 -3.49 -3.36
CA ASP A 163 12.97 -3.46 -3.16
C ASP A 163 13.52 -4.85 -3.48
N ILE A 164 14.24 -4.96 -4.60
CA ILE A 164 14.87 -6.22 -5.01
C ILE A 164 16.35 -6.03 -5.35
N LEU A 165 16.79 -4.78 -5.53
CA LEU A 165 18.14 -4.37 -5.88
C LEU A 165 18.45 -3.02 -5.23
N GLY A 166 19.73 -2.67 -5.10
CA GLY A 166 20.12 -1.32 -4.72
C GLY A 166 19.88 -1.00 -3.24
N ASP A 167 19.21 0.12 -2.97
CA ASP A 167 18.87 0.57 -1.62
C ASP A 167 17.40 0.29 -1.29
N TRP A 168 16.82 0.98 -0.32
CA TRP A 168 15.49 0.68 0.23
C TRP A 168 14.32 1.00 -0.70
N ARG A 169 14.57 1.72 -1.80
CA ARG A 169 13.51 2.10 -2.74
C ARG A 169 13.12 0.94 -3.61
N GLU A 170 11.90 1.01 -4.11
CA GLU A 170 11.26 -0.14 -4.74
C GLU A 170 11.49 -0.11 -6.25
N GLU A 171 12.05 -1.18 -6.81
CA GLU A 171 12.03 -1.38 -8.26
C GLU A 171 10.62 -1.72 -8.75
N VAL A 172 10.36 -1.37 -10.01
CA VAL A 172 9.14 -1.81 -10.71
C VAL A 172 9.50 -2.63 -11.93
N ILE A 173 8.92 -3.82 -12.04
CA ILE A 173 9.08 -4.71 -13.19
C ILE A 173 7.82 -4.65 -14.04
N TRP A 174 7.99 -4.31 -15.32
CA TRP A 174 6.94 -4.46 -16.33
C TRP A 174 7.41 -5.36 -17.46
N ARG A 175 6.46 -6.01 -18.15
CA ARG A 175 6.73 -6.67 -19.43
C ARG A 175 6.87 -5.63 -20.55
N THR A 176 7.69 -5.92 -21.55
CA THR A 176 7.65 -5.16 -22.80
C THR A 176 6.29 -5.33 -23.47
N SER A 177 5.87 -4.34 -24.27
CA SER A 177 4.54 -4.36 -24.88
C SER A 177 4.27 -5.60 -25.75
N ASP A 178 5.33 -6.17 -26.34
CA ASP A 178 5.35 -7.38 -27.16
C ASP A 178 5.62 -8.69 -26.37
N ASN A 179 5.76 -8.61 -25.04
CA ASN A 179 6.09 -9.74 -24.15
C ASN A 179 7.44 -10.42 -24.40
N SER A 180 8.36 -9.80 -25.13
CA SER A 180 9.68 -10.40 -25.41
C SER A 180 10.66 -10.32 -24.25
N ALA A 181 10.47 -9.38 -23.32
CA ALA A 181 11.33 -9.21 -22.15
C ALA A 181 10.59 -8.64 -20.93
N LEU A 182 11.23 -8.75 -19.77
CA LEU A 182 10.92 -7.95 -18.58
C LEU A 182 11.90 -6.78 -18.50
N ARG A 183 11.42 -5.62 -18.06
CA ARG A 183 12.25 -4.45 -17.76
C ARG A 183 12.11 -4.11 -16.28
N ILE A 184 13.25 -4.06 -15.60
CA ILE A 184 13.36 -3.63 -14.21
C ILE A 184 13.72 -2.14 -14.22
N TYR A 185 12.88 -1.33 -13.61
CA TYR A 185 13.11 0.10 -13.43
C TYR A 185 13.54 0.33 -11.99
N ALA A 186 14.71 0.96 -11.81
CA ALA A 186 15.23 1.39 -10.52
C ALA A 186 15.24 2.92 -10.44
N SER A 187 15.13 3.46 -9.23
CA SER A 187 15.05 4.91 -9.02
C SER A 187 16.33 5.64 -9.47
N PRO A 188 16.23 6.71 -10.28
CA PRO A 188 17.36 7.58 -10.59
C PRO A 188 17.56 8.71 -9.57
N HIS A 189 16.68 8.83 -8.57
CA HIS A 189 16.71 9.94 -7.63
C HIS A 189 17.79 9.71 -6.56
N PRO A 190 18.46 10.73 -6.03
CA PRO A 190 19.26 10.58 -4.82
C PRO A 190 18.37 10.60 -3.57
N THR A 191 18.80 9.96 -2.49
CA THR A 191 18.17 10.03 -1.15
C THR A 191 19.24 10.19 -0.08
N GLU A 192 18.90 10.90 1.00
CA GLU A 192 19.71 10.96 2.22
C GLU A 192 19.27 9.92 3.26
N LEU A 193 18.13 9.25 3.02
CA LEU A 193 17.59 8.23 3.91
C LEU A 193 18.34 6.92 3.72
N ARG A 194 18.69 6.29 4.85
CA ARG A 194 19.28 4.96 4.88
C ARG A 194 18.39 4.02 5.70
N ILE A 195 17.63 3.21 4.99
CA ILE A 195 16.78 2.16 5.55
C ILE A 195 17.41 0.82 5.16
N PRO A 196 17.44 -0.18 6.06
CA PRO A 196 17.78 -1.55 5.66
C PRO A 196 16.92 -2.00 4.48
N THR A 197 17.43 -2.87 3.62
CA THR A 197 16.61 -3.44 2.54
C THR A 197 15.29 -3.97 3.10
N LEU A 198 14.18 -3.60 2.48
CA LEU A 198 12.85 -3.99 2.89
C LEU A 198 12.66 -5.50 2.75
N MET A 199 13.49 -6.19 1.96
CA MET A 199 13.51 -7.65 1.89
C MET A 199 14.00 -8.34 3.17
N HIS A 200 14.58 -7.59 4.11
CA HIS A 200 14.89 -8.06 5.45
C HIS A 200 13.79 -7.73 6.48
N ASP A 201 12.77 -6.95 6.12
CA ASP A 201 11.54 -6.83 6.91
C ASP A 201 10.63 -8.03 6.62
N THR A 202 10.25 -8.77 7.66
CA THR A 202 9.52 -10.05 7.49
C THR A 202 8.13 -9.85 6.89
N GLN A 203 7.44 -8.76 7.25
CA GLN A 203 6.11 -8.48 6.72
C GLN A 203 6.17 -8.09 5.24
N TYR A 204 7.08 -7.19 4.88
CA TYR A 204 7.32 -6.76 3.51
C TYR A 204 7.78 -7.93 2.65
N ARG A 205 8.75 -8.73 3.12
CA ARG A 205 9.28 -9.88 2.39
C ARG A 205 8.22 -10.94 2.12
N VAL A 206 7.33 -11.19 3.09
CA VAL A 206 6.16 -12.06 2.91
C VAL A 206 5.16 -11.42 1.93
N ALA A 207 5.02 -10.09 1.94
CA ALA A 207 4.19 -9.37 0.99
C ALA A 207 4.66 -9.49 -0.46
N ILE A 208 5.97 -9.43 -0.70
CA ILE A 208 6.52 -9.74 -2.02
C ILE A 208 6.18 -11.18 -2.44
N ALA A 209 6.18 -12.13 -1.51
CA ALA A 209 5.84 -13.52 -1.80
C ALA A 209 4.36 -13.73 -2.18
N TRP A 210 3.43 -13.01 -1.55
CA TRP A 210 2.01 -13.12 -1.88
C TRP A 210 1.54 -12.12 -2.95
N GLN A 211 2.37 -11.17 -3.39
CA GLN A 211 1.99 -10.11 -4.33
C GLN A 211 1.34 -10.63 -5.62
N ASN A 212 1.69 -11.83 -6.10
CA ASN A 212 1.09 -12.46 -7.29
C ASN A 212 -0.32 -13.07 -7.06
N THR A 213 -0.82 -13.08 -5.82
CA THR A 213 -2.03 -13.80 -5.45
C THR A 213 -3.28 -13.00 -5.84
N ALA A 214 -4.18 -13.64 -6.60
CA ALA A 214 -5.49 -13.09 -6.98
C ALA A 214 -5.42 -11.65 -7.53
N TYR A 215 -6.05 -10.69 -6.86
CA TYR A 215 -5.90 -9.26 -7.16
C TYR A 215 -4.72 -8.72 -6.38
N ASN A 216 -3.57 -8.58 -7.08
CA ASN A 216 -2.31 -8.14 -6.50
C ASN A 216 -2.50 -6.88 -5.62
N GLN A 217 -1.85 -6.83 -4.46
CA GLN A 217 -1.83 -5.66 -3.56
C GLN A 217 -0.39 -5.19 -3.32
N PRO A 218 -0.15 -3.89 -3.05
CA PRO A 218 1.20 -3.39 -2.76
C PRO A 218 1.73 -3.91 -1.42
N PRO A 219 3.06 -4.10 -1.29
CA PRO A 219 3.67 -4.55 -0.05
C PRO A 219 3.74 -3.42 1.00
N HIS A 220 3.75 -3.79 2.28
CA HIS A 220 3.91 -2.86 3.41
C HIS A 220 4.87 -3.46 4.45
N PRO A 221 5.86 -2.69 4.93
CA PRO A 221 6.77 -3.12 6.00
C PRO A 221 6.07 -3.13 7.37
N SER A 222 6.71 -3.76 8.35
CA SER A 222 6.18 -3.85 9.72
C SER A 222 6.37 -2.58 10.55
N PHE A 223 6.93 -1.53 9.94
CA PHE A 223 7.22 -0.22 10.56
C PHE A 223 6.84 0.91 9.60
N PRO A 224 6.53 2.11 10.09
CA PRO A 224 6.13 3.21 9.23
C PRO A 224 7.34 3.81 8.53
N ILE A 225 7.22 4.09 7.23
CA ILE A 225 8.15 4.91 6.46
C ILE A 225 7.35 6.11 5.99
N GLY A 226 7.73 7.29 6.47
CA GLY A 226 6.95 8.50 6.32
C GLY A 226 7.65 9.72 6.92
N ASP A 227 7.04 10.90 6.78
CA ASP A 227 7.60 12.11 7.34
C ASP A 227 7.66 12.04 8.88
N GLY A 228 8.79 12.46 9.46
CA GLY A 228 9.01 12.37 10.90
C GLY A 228 9.13 10.95 11.46
N MET A 229 9.35 9.92 10.62
CA MET A 229 9.52 8.54 11.09
C MET A 229 10.66 8.41 12.11
N ALA A 230 10.49 7.50 13.06
CA ALA A 230 11.59 7.04 13.90
C ALA A 230 12.65 6.31 13.04
N PRO A 231 13.91 6.19 13.52
CA PRO A 231 14.89 5.36 12.85
C PRO A 231 14.33 3.94 12.63
N PRO A 232 14.45 3.37 11.41
CA PRO A 232 13.92 2.05 11.11
C PRO A 232 14.59 0.99 12.00
N PRO A 233 13.85 -0.02 12.46
CA PRO A 233 14.42 -1.07 13.28
C PRO A 233 15.50 -1.83 12.51
N TRP A 234 16.55 -2.26 13.21
CA TRP A 234 17.51 -3.17 12.61
C TRP A 234 16.87 -4.56 12.46
N PRO A 235 16.99 -5.24 11.30
CA PRO A 235 16.39 -6.55 11.11
C PRO A 235 16.93 -7.59 12.09
N ASP A 236 16.03 -8.33 12.74
CA ASP A 236 16.37 -9.50 13.57
C ASP A 236 16.26 -10.77 12.72
N ILE A 237 17.33 -11.07 11.97
CA ILE A 237 17.39 -12.17 11.01
C ILE A 237 18.72 -12.92 11.10
N TYR A 238 18.71 -14.17 10.63
CA TYR A 238 19.91 -14.97 10.40
C TYR A 238 19.86 -15.57 8.98
N TYR A 239 21.03 -15.89 8.44
CA TYR A 239 21.15 -16.57 7.15
C TYR A 239 21.31 -18.09 7.35
N PRO A 240 20.84 -18.92 6.39
CA PRO A 240 21.01 -20.38 6.43
C PRO A 240 22.46 -20.85 6.50
#